data_AF-A0A6I6JV06-F1
#
_entry.id   AF-A0A6I6JV06-F1
#
_cell.length_a   1.000
_cell.length_b   1.000
_cell.length_c   1.000
_cell.angle_alpha   90.00
_cell.angle_beta   90.00
_cell.angle_gamma   90.00
#
_symmetry.space_group_name_H-M   'P 1'
#
loop_
_entity.id
_entity.type
_entity.pdbx_description
1 polymer ?
#
loop_
_entity_poly.entity_id
_entity_poly.type
_entity_poly.pdbx_seq_one_letter_code
_entity_poly.pdbx_strand_id
1 'polypeptide(L)'
;MKKMKQTHWKSNKINVAIQVLPEAEGKLKYTLVDEAIAAIENTGFKYKVCPFETVVECTFQDLSGLIEDIHNACKTAGTEKMLTNLKIQVNFDDDVTIEDKMEKYS
;
A
#
# COMPACT_ATOMS: atom_id res chain seq x y z
N MET A 1 3.87 35.27 -12.54
CA MET A 1 4.47 33.93 -12.63
C MET A 1 4.79 33.44 -11.23
N LYS A 2 4.01 32.49 -10.66
CA LYS A 2 4.38 31.86 -9.39
C LYS A 2 5.61 31.00 -9.63
N LYS A 3 6.71 31.26 -8.91
CA LYS A 3 7.89 30.39 -8.93
C LYS A 3 7.42 28.97 -8.57
N MET A 4 7.62 28.00 -9.47
CA MET A 4 7.46 26.59 -9.13
C MET A 4 8.47 26.28 -8.03
N LYS A 5 8.01 26.18 -6.78
CA LYS A 5 8.81 25.55 -5.72
C LYS A 5 9.16 24.16 -6.25
N GLN A 6 10.43 23.77 -6.19
CA GLN A 6 10.78 22.36 -6.39
C GLN A 6 10.02 21.56 -5.33
N THR A 7 8.98 20.84 -5.72
CA THR A 7 8.16 20.06 -4.80
C THR A 7 8.83 18.70 -4.59
N HIS A 8 9.35 18.49 -3.38
CA HIS A 8 9.87 17.21 -2.89
C HIS A 8 8.75 16.23 -2.48
N TRP A 9 7.52 16.45 -2.96
CA TRP A 9 6.31 15.75 -2.55
C TRP A 9 6.40 14.23 -2.64
N LYS A 10 7.28 13.70 -3.49
CA LYS A 10 7.50 12.25 -3.62
C LYS A 10 8.08 11.63 -2.35
N SER A 11 8.73 12.44 -1.50
CA SER A 11 9.31 12.05 -0.22
C SER A 11 8.39 12.38 0.97
N ASN A 12 7.28 13.08 0.74
CA ASN A 12 6.25 13.27 1.76
C ASN A 12 5.51 11.95 2.01
N LYS A 13 4.92 11.80 3.20
CA LYS A 13 4.02 10.70 3.52
C LYS A 13 2.74 10.78 2.69
N ILE A 14 2.35 9.64 2.16
CA ILE A 14 1.14 9.43 1.40
C ILE A 14 0.35 8.29 2.03
N ASN A 15 -0.96 8.30 1.83
CA ASN A 15 -1.82 7.18 2.19
C ASN A 15 -2.12 6.35 0.96
N VAL A 16 -1.85 5.06 1.02
CA VAL A 16 -2.12 4.11 -0.05
C VAL A 16 -3.01 3.01 0.46
N ALA A 17 -4.20 2.87 -0.09
CA ALA A 17 -5.02 1.69 0.12
C ALA A 17 -4.69 0.66 -0.96
N ILE A 18 -4.30 -0.53 -0.51
CA ILE A 18 -3.83 -1.64 -1.34
C ILE A 18 -4.81 -2.79 -1.18
N GLN A 19 -5.41 -3.24 -2.29
CA GLN A 19 -6.23 -4.44 -2.33
C GLN A 19 -5.64 -5.39 -3.35
N VAL A 20 -5.28 -6.59 -2.90
CA VAL A 20 -4.80 -7.68 -3.74
C VAL A 20 -5.90 -8.70 -3.97
N LEU A 21 -6.00 -9.18 -5.21
CA LEU A 21 -6.97 -10.17 -5.66
C LEU A 21 -6.22 -11.28 -6.40
N PRO A 22 -5.53 -12.18 -5.68
CA PRO A 22 -4.78 -13.27 -6.28
C PRO A 22 -5.72 -14.34 -6.84
N GLU A 23 -5.31 -14.96 -7.94
CA GLU A 23 -6.02 -16.10 -8.52
C GLU A 23 -5.52 -17.40 -7.91
N ALA A 24 -6.43 -18.12 -7.29
CA ALA A 24 -6.16 -19.38 -6.62
C ALA A 24 -6.93 -20.49 -7.34
N GLU A 25 -6.26 -21.26 -8.19
CA GLU A 25 -6.80 -22.48 -8.81
C GLU A 25 -6.98 -23.59 -7.75
N GLY A 26 -7.86 -23.37 -6.77
CA GLY A 26 -8.13 -24.29 -5.67
C GLY A 26 -7.32 -24.06 -4.38
N LYS A 27 -6.46 -23.05 -4.30
CA LYS A 27 -5.85 -22.61 -3.02
C LYS A 27 -6.83 -21.79 -2.18
N LEU A 28 -6.62 -21.78 -0.86
CA LEU A 28 -7.32 -20.86 0.04
C LEU A 28 -6.85 -19.42 -0.26
N LYS A 29 -7.73 -18.59 -0.82
CA LYS A 29 -7.40 -17.18 -1.17
C LYS A 29 -6.82 -16.39 0.02
N TYR A 30 -7.25 -16.72 1.23
CA TYR A 30 -6.77 -16.07 2.45
C TYR A 30 -5.27 -16.27 2.69
N THR A 31 -4.71 -17.44 2.42
CA THR A 31 -3.28 -17.67 2.66
C THR A 31 -2.42 -16.81 1.73
N LEU A 32 -2.88 -16.54 0.50
CA LEU A 32 -2.18 -15.64 -0.42
C LEU A 32 -2.29 -14.17 0.02
N VAL A 33 -3.42 -13.79 0.62
CA VAL A 33 -3.60 -12.45 1.19
C VAL A 33 -2.73 -12.26 2.45
N ASP A 34 -2.58 -13.30 3.26
CA ASP A 34 -1.70 -13.27 4.45
C ASP A 34 -0.24 -13.01 4.06
N GLU A 35 0.25 -13.59 2.96
CA GLU A 35 1.60 -13.34 2.43
C GLU A 35 1.77 -11.90 1.93
N ALA A 36 0.72 -11.33 1.31
CA ALA A 36 0.73 -9.90 0.96
C ALA A 36 0.80 -9.00 2.20
N ILE A 37 0.07 -9.34 3.26
CA ILE A 37 0.09 -8.59 4.53
C ILE A 37 1.46 -8.72 5.21
N ALA A 38 2.05 -9.91 5.20
CA ALA A 38 3.39 -10.14 5.74
C ALA A 38 4.46 -9.33 4.98
N ALA A 39 4.34 -9.22 3.64
CA ALA A 39 5.21 -8.35 2.85
C ALA A 39 5.10 -6.88 3.26
N ILE A 40 3.87 -6.40 3.52
CA ILE A 40 3.63 -5.04 4.05
C ILE A 40 4.24 -4.89 5.45
N GLU A 41 4.02 -5.85 6.35
CA GLU A 41 4.54 -5.81 7.72
C GLU A 41 6.08 -5.74 7.75
N ASN A 42 6.75 -6.51 6.89
CA ASN A 42 8.22 -6.55 6.79
C ASN A 42 8.85 -5.21 6.36
N THR A 43 8.08 -4.30 5.76
CA THR A 43 8.59 -2.96 5.42
C THR A 43 8.79 -2.06 6.64
N GLY A 44 8.14 -2.37 7.77
CA GLY A 44 8.09 -1.50 8.94
C GLY A 44 7.29 -0.22 8.74
N PHE A 45 6.59 -0.07 7.60
CA PHE A 45 5.68 1.05 7.39
C PHE A 45 4.48 0.94 8.31
N LYS A 46 3.91 2.09 8.64
CA LYS A 46 2.65 2.13 9.37
C LYS A 46 1.54 1.64 8.44
N TYR A 47 0.74 0.70 8.92
CA TYR A 47 -0.36 0.14 8.13
C TYR A 47 -1.56 -0.18 9.01
N LYS A 48 -2.70 -0.39 8.34
CA LYS A 48 -3.94 -0.86 8.95
C LYS A 48 -4.64 -1.81 7.99
N VAL A 49 -4.80 -3.06 8.39
CA VAL A 49 -5.61 -4.05 7.66
C VAL A 49 -7.08 -3.71 7.87
N CYS A 50 -7.82 -3.57 6.77
CA CYS A 50 -9.26 -3.35 6.75
C CYS A 50 -9.96 -4.50 5.99
N PRO A 51 -11.30 -4.62 6.06
CA PRO A 51 -12.01 -5.75 5.45
C PRO A 51 -11.82 -5.93 3.93
N PHE A 52 -11.50 -4.86 3.20
CA PHE A 52 -11.39 -4.89 1.74
C PHE A 52 -10.01 -4.51 1.22
N GLU A 53 -9.15 -3.94 2.06
CA GLU A 53 -7.87 -3.38 1.66
C GLU A 53 -6.98 -3.18 2.89
N THR A 54 -5.68 -3.07 2.67
CA THR A 54 -4.72 -2.64 3.68
C THR A 54 -4.30 -1.21 3.35
N VAL A 55 -4.49 -0.30 4.30
CA VAL A 55 -4.01 1.09 4.17
C VAL A 55 -2.57 1.15 4.68
N VAL A 56 -1.67 1.73 3.92
CA VAL A 56 -0.25 1.88 4.23
C VAL A 56 0.14 3.35 4.12
N GLU A 57 0.91 3.83 5.10
CA GLU A 57 1.53 5.14 5.09
C GLU A 57 3.02 5.01 4.72
N CYS A 58 3.35 5.37 3.48
CA CYS A 58 4.69 5.31 2.92
C CYS A 58 5.00 6.60 2.14
N THR A 59 6.13 6.68 1.45
CA THR A 59 6.36 7.76 0.47
C THR A 59 6.04 7.28 -0.95
N PHE A 60 5.86 8.21 -1.88
CA PHE A 60 5.67 7.83 -3.29
C PHE A 60 6.91 7.12 -3.87
N GLN A 61 8.10 7.41 -3.34
CA GLN A 61 9.34 6.73 -3.73
C GLN A 61 9.39 5.27 -3.27
N ASP A 62 8.83 4.98 -2.10
CA ASP A 62 8.79 3.62 -1.54
C ASP A 62 7.77 2.73 -2.27
N LEU A 63 6.74 3.34 -2.88
CA LEU A 63 5.57 2.65 -3.39
C LEU A 63 5.93 1.56 -4.41
N SER A 64 6.82 1.81 -5.36
CA SER A 64 7.17 0.79 -6.37
C SER A 64 7.79 -0.44 -5.74
N GLY A 65 8.70 -0.27 -4.76
CA GLY A 65 9.34 -1.36 -4.05
C GLY A 65 8.33 -2.15 -3.21
N LEU A 66 7.47 -1.44 -2.46
CA LEU A 66 6.40 -2.06 -1.68
C LEU A 66 5.48 -2.93 -2.57
N ILE A 67 5.06 -2.42 -3.72
CA ILE A 67 4.18 -3.17 -4.62
C ILE A 67 4.91 -4.37 -5.23
N GLU A 68 6.18 -4.23 -5.59
CA GLU A 68 7.00 -5.34 -6.08
C GLU A 68 7.14 -6.46 -5.04
N ASP A 69 7.44 -6.11 -3.79
CA ASP A 69 7.57 -7.06 -2.68
C ASP A 69 6.28 -7.84 -2.44
N ILE A 70 5.12 -7.15 -2.46
CA ILE A 70 3.80 -7.79 -2.34
C ILE A 70 3.56 -8.79 -3.49
N HIS A 71 3.85 -8.42 -4.74
CA HIS A 71 3.66 -9.33 -5.87
C HIS A 71 4.60 -10.53 -5.79
N ASN A 72 5.86 -10.32 -5.39
CA ASN A 72 6.84 -11.38 -5.24
C ASN A 72 6.46 -12.37 -4.13
N ALA A 73 5.95 -11.88 -2.99
CA ALA A 73 5.45 -12.71 -1.91
C ALA A 73 4.29 -13.60 -2.39
N CYS A 74 3.26 -13.00 -3.00
CA CYS A 74 2.11 -13.74 -3.54
C CYS A 74 2.52 -14.76 -4.62
N LYS A 75 3.44 -14.38 -5.51
CA LYS A 75 3.96 -15.27 -6.56
C LYS A 75 4.72 -16.45 -5.97
N THR A 76 5.54 -16.22 -4.95
CA THR A 76 6.29 -17.28 -4.26
C THR A 76 5.35 -18.24 -3.52
N ALA A 77 4.28 -17.71 -2.94
CA ALA A 77 3.18 -18.50 -2.37
C ALA A 77 2.35 -19.26 -3.44
N GLY A 78 2.61 -18.96 -4.71
CA GLY A 78 2.16 -19.70 -5.88
C GLY A 78 0.82 -19.25 -6.45
N THR A 79 0.57 -17.93 -6.46
CA THR A 79 -0.38 -17.34 -7.42
C THR A 79 0.31 -17.16 -8.77
N GLU A 80 -0.36 -17.45 -9.88
CA GLU A 80 0.20 -17.21 -11.23
C GLU A 80 -0.10 -15.80 -11.73
N LYS A 81 -1.24 -15.26 -11.31
CA LYS A 81 -1.73 -13.93 -11.66
C LYS A 81 -2.47 -13.31 -10.47
N MET A 82 -2.50 -11.99 -10.45
CA MET A 82 -3.11 -11.20 -9.39
C MET A 82 -3.54 -9.86 -9.95
N LEU A 83 -4.72 -9.40 -9.57
CA LEU A 83 -5.14 -8.02 -9.77
C LEU A 83 -4.86 -7.23 -8.49
N THR A 84 -4.29 -6.03 -8.62
CA THR A 84 -4.02 -5.14 -7.50
C THR A 84 -4.70 -3.80 -7.74
N ASN A 85 -5.61 -3.42 -6.84
CA ASN A 85 -6.22 -2.10 -6.84
C ASN A 85 -5.45 -1.19 -5.87
N LEU A 86 -5.11 0.01 -6.35
CA LEU A 86 -4.42 1.03 -5.57
C LEU A 86 -5.25 2.30 -5.53
N LYS A 87 -5.43 2.86 -4.34
CA LYS A 87 -5.95 4.22 -4.13
C LYS A 87 -4.89 5.02 -3.40
N ILE A 88 -4.32 6.01 -4.08
CA ILE A 88 -3.24 6.83 -3.55
C ILE A 88 -3.80 8.23 -3.26
N GLN A 89 -3.60 8.71 -2.04
CA GLN A 89 -3.82 10.10 -1.70
C GLN A 89 -2.49 10.80 -1.43
N VAL A 90 -2.32 11.95 -2.09
CA VAL A 90 -1.15 12.80 -1.98
C VAL A 90 -1.60 14.21 -1.63
N ASN A 91 -0.86 14.87 -0.73
CA ASN A 91 -0.78 16.32 -0.66
C ASN A 91 0.58 16.73 -1.24
N PHE A 92 0.59 17.68 -2.17
CA PHE A 92 1.82 18.09 -2.87
C PHE A 92 2.71 19.01 -2.04
N ASP A 93 2.18 19.54 -0.93
CA ASP A 93 2.88 20.45 -0.05
C ASP A 93 3.24 19.80 1.30
N ASP A 94 2.36 18.95 1.86
CA ASP A 94 2.52 18.35 3.20
C ASP A 94 2.37 16.82 3.20
N ASP A 95 2.58 16.22 4.37
CA ASP A 95 2.34 14.80 4.65
C ASP A 95 0.84 14.50 4.74
N VAL A 96 0.45 13.27 4.40
CA VAL A 96 -0.88 12.71 4.60
C VAL A 96 -0.75 11.45 5.44
N THR A 97 -1.30 11.45 6.64
CA THR A 97 -1.19 10.35 7.60
C THR A 97 -2.50 9.59 7.76
N ILE A 98 -2.44 8.38 8.32
CA ILE A 98 -3.67 7.61 8.65
C ILE A 98 -4.50 8.35 9.71
N GLU A 99 -3.85 8.97 10.68
CA GLU A 99 -4.48 9.67 11.81
C GLU A 99 -5.36 10.83 11.36
N ASP A 100 -4.94 11.61 10.34
CA ASP A 100 -5.70 12.75 9.81
C ASP A 100 -7.18 12.41 9.50
N LYS A 101 -7.45 11.13 9.23
CA LYS A 101 -8.79 10.61 8.91
C LYS A 101 -9.42 9.81 10.03
N MET A 102 -8.62 9.23 10.90
CA MET A 102 -9.07 8.33 11.96
C MET A 102 -9.26 9.02 13.31
N GLU A 103 -8.72 10.22 13.50
CA GLU A 103 -8.78 10.96 14.77
C GLU A 103 -10.21 11.16 15.29
N LYS A 104 -11.20 11.32 14.40
CA LYS A 104 -12.62 11.49 14.77
C LYS A 104 -13.36 10.19 15.08
N TYR A 105 -12.75 9.04 14.78
CA TYR A 105 -13.41 7.73 14.78
C TYR A 105 -12.59 6.66 15.51
N SER A 106 -11.65 7.08 16.36
CA SER A 106 -10.82 6.23 17.22
C SER A 106 -11.26 6.31 18.67
#